data_AF-A0A6C0AGW7-F1
#
_entry.id   AF-A0A6C0AGW7-F1
#
_cell.length_a   1.000
_cell.length_b   1.000
_cell.length_c   1.000
_cell.angle_alpha   90.00
_cell.angle_beta   90.00
_cell.angle_gamma   90.00
#
_symmetry.space_group_name_H-M   'P 1'
#
loop_
_entity.id
_entity.type
_entity.pdbx_description
1 polymer ?
#
loop_
_entity_poly.entity_id
_entity_poly.type
_entity_poly.pdbx_seq_one_letter_code
_entity_poly.pdbx_strand_id
1 'polypeptide(L)'
;MVKKQKGKKARKEALNALNDKISILTPTVKSRQPCLFILAECIKKQTYLSRISQWVIVSADKDWTKTDFDYFIKSLQCVIPSVKIDGKYVNNESAISEGWPIVDDYEAIGYLRNITNIIATGDYIVCMDDDDYYPPKRVEHAVSALRKSTKEMAGCSGHIIYETDLKLLLQFKRFGPNHSVNNSLAYKKSYIESGALYDSTKKHAEERSFLKDYATPMIQLDPLDTIIQMVHFNNTYSKRHLLIRAEWMTPDKKNVSKISSYPNKFIPQNILDKYEQALHYSESTISEYDIVYYLGLGAPIWSPYDKKLGGSEQAVKHLVDAWSNLGYKVAVYGEFSDAVTQKSISEGKGIYLNFSNFKCSTHYKYLILWRRYGTHPLISWTISADHLYLDLHDSIPLTETCLDNLDKVDKIILRSDFHSKIICSQHKAYDLNSKMLAIKNGVRINDFVFKQNDPQRDLYRFCWCSCYKRGLMQILAWMWPLIKQKYHSATFHVYYGMDNVAEEDFKKQMNVLLKQPGVVDHGRQGVDIIIKEKQTASFHLYYSKTTAETDCISIRESVSAGCIPIISNYNVFGEREGLKVPGDPHNYGDHQKVAFYINELLSKPDEVERIRNNMCGKEVGWDSVAKLWPIKKD
;
A
#
# COMPACT_ATOMS: atom_id res chain seq x y z
N MET A 1 -45.12 51.53 -17.97
CA MET A 1 -44.47 51.42 -16.64
C MET A 1 -43.62 50.16 -16.42
N VAL A 2 -43.88 49.04 -17.10
CA VAL A 2 -43.19 47.74 -16.89
C VAL A 2 -41.70 47.71 -17.30
N LYS A 3 -41.27 48.42 -18.36
CA LYS A 3 -39.85 48.51 -18.77
C LYS A 3 -38.97 49.29 -17.77
N LYS A 4 -39.51 50.31 -17.10
CA LYS A 4 -38.81 51.11 -16.06
C LYS A 4 -38.59 50.32 -14.76
N GLN A 5 -39.51 49.41 -14.41
CA GLN A 5 -39.37 48.53 -13.24
C GLN A 5 -38.37 47.39 -13.48
N LYS A 6 -38.33 46.78 -14.67
CA LYS A 6 -37.29 45.77 -15.02
C LYS A 6 -35.87 46.35 -14.98
N GLY A 7 -35.66 47.57 -15.49
CA GLY A 7 -34.37 48.26 -15.43
C GLY A 7 -33.94 48.67 -14.01
N LYS A 8 -34.88 49.03 -13.12
CA LYS A 8 -34.59 49.31 -11.70
C LYS A 8 -34.26 48.04 -10.90
N LYS A 9 -34.92 46.91 -11.18
CA LYS A 9 -34.63 45.61 -10.54
C LYS A 9 -33.24 45.11 -10.96
N ALA A 10 -32.91 45.12 -12.25
CA ALA A 10 -31.59 44.75 -12.75
C ALA A 10 -30.47 45.67 -12.24
N ARG A 11 -30.73 46.97 -12.11
CA ARG A 11 -29.76 47.93 -11.54
C ARG A 11 -29.57 47.76 -10.02
N LYS A 12 -30.63 47.38 -9.28
CA LYS A 12 -30.58 47.06 -7.85
C LYS A 12 -29.89 45.71 -7.60
N GLU A 13 -30.14 44.70 -8.44
CA GLU A 13 -29.43 43.42 -8.43
C GLU A 13 -27.94 43.59 -8.79
N ALA A 14 -27.61 44.46 -9.74
CA ALA A 14 -26.23 44.81 -10.08
C ALA A 14 -25.53 45.63 -8.97
N LEU A 15 -26.24 46.54 -8.28
CA LEU A 15 -25.70 47.28 -7.12
C LEU A 15 -25.50 46.38 -5.89
N ASN A 16 -26.47 45.51 -5.60
CA ASN A 16 -26.35 44.51 -4.53
C ASN A 16 -25.20 43.55 -4.82
N ALA A 17 -25.06 43.12 -6.09
CA ALA A 17 -23.93 42.32 -6.52
C ALA A 17 -22.57 43.01 -6.31
N LEU A 18 -22.48 44.34 -6.15
CA LEU A 18 -21.23 45.03 -5.79
C LEU A 18 -20.91 44.99 -4.29
N ASN A 19 -21.88 44.67 -3.42
CA ASN A 19 -21.76 44.77 -1.96
C ASN A 19 -21.61 43.44 -1.23
N ASP A 20 -21.76 42.29 -1.92
CA ASP A 20 -21.63 41.00 -1.25
C ASP A 20 -20.27 40.85 -0.57
N LYS A 21 -20.32 40.49 0.71
CA LYS A 21 -19.15 40.23 1.54
C LYS A 21 -18.77 38.77 1.47
N ILE A 22 -17.47 38.50 1.48
CA ILE A 22 -16.92 37.16 1.37
C ILE A 22 -16.07 36.86 2.60
N SER A 23 -16.32 35.73 3.23
CA SER A 23 -15.47 35.16 4.28
C SER A 23 -14.67 33.98 3.72
N ILE A 24 -13.37 33.97 3.95
CA ILE A 24 -12.51 32.80 3.72
C ILE A 24 -12.33 32.06 5.04
N LEU A 25 -12.44 30.73 5.03
CA LEU A 25 -12.31 29.90 6.23
C LEU A 25 -11.12 28.94 6.11
N THR A 26 -10.26 28.94 7.13
CA THR A 26 -9.03 28.13 7.18
C THR A 26 -8.78 27.60 8.60
N PRO A 27 -9.17 26.35 8.91
CA PRO A 27 -8.59 25.62 10.03
C PRO A 27 -7.09 25.38 9.78
N THR A 28 -6.27 25.40 10.83
CA THR A 28 -4.80 25.25 10.69
C THR A 28 -4.19 24.58 11.92
N VAL A 29 -2.97 24.07 11.75
CA VAL A 29 -2.08 23.59 12.82
C VAL A 29 -0.76 24.37 12.81
N LYS A 30 0.01 24.33 13.90
CA LYS A 30 1.24 25.12 14.08
C LYS A 30 2.31 24.78 13.06
N SER A 31 2.47 23.50 12.74
CA SER A 31 3.44 23.04 11.73
C SER A 31 3.19 23.62 10.33
N ARG A 32 1.99 24.15 10.06
CA ARG A 32 1.60 24.75 8.78
C ARG A 32 1.69 26.28 8.75
N GLN A 33 2.27 26.92 9.77
CA GLN A 33 2.53 28.37 9.80
C GLN A 33 3.15 28.91 8.50
N PRO A 34 4.18 28.28 7.90
CA PRO A 34 4.74 28.75 6.63
C PRO A 34 3.71 28.73 5.48
N CYS A 35 2.81 27.74 5.46
CA CYS A 35 1.80 27.58 4.42
C CYS A 35 0.76 28.71 4.46
N LEU A 36 0.40 29.21 5.65
CA LEU A 36 -0.51 30.36 5.78
C LEU A 36 0.07 31.65 5.16
N PHE A 37 1.38 31.86 5.20
CA PHE A 37 2.00 32.98 4.50
C PHE A 37 1.88 32.84 2.98
N ILE A 38 1.99 31.61 2.46
CA ILE A 38 1.76 31.31 1.05
C ILE A 38 0.29 31.55 0.68
N LEU A 39 -0.65 31.07 1.51
CA LEU A 39 -2.08 31.29 1.33
C LEU A 39 -2.43 32.79 1.33
N ALA A 40 -1.79 33.59 2.20
CA ALA A 40 -1.97 35.05 2.18
C ALA A 40 -1.55 35.67 0.83
N GLU A 41 -0.49 35.17 0.18
CA GLU A 41 -0.11 35.59 -1.17
C GLU A 41 -1.14 35.15 -2.24
N CYS A 42 -1.70 33.95 -2.10
CA CYS A 42 -2.79 33.47 -2.97
C CYS A 42 -4.04 34.35 -2.82
N ILE A 43 -4.40 34.75 -1.59
CA ILE A 43 -5.55 35.62 -1.31
C ILE A 43 -5.33 37.02 -1.92
N LYS A 44 -4.14 37.61 -1.75
CA LYS A 44 -3.79 38.92 -2.36
C LYS A 44 -3.92 38.94 -3.88
N LYS A 45 -3.75 37.78 -4.53
CA LYS A 45 -3.86 37.64 -5.98
C LYS A 45 -5.28 37.35 -6.45
N GLN A 46 -6.26 37.21 -5.55
CA GLN A 46 -7.64 36.96 -5.94
C GLN A 46 -8.22 38.13 -6.73
N THR A 47 -8.85 37.86 -7.86
CA THR A 47 -9.55 38.88 -8.68
C THR A 47 -10.69 39.56 -7.92
N TYR A 48 -11.23 38.90 -6.89
CA TYR A 48 -12.26 39.42 -5.99
C TYR A 48 -11.74 39.96 -4.66
N LEU A 49 -10.44 40.29 -4.54
CA LEU A 49 -9.81 40.73 -3.29
C LEU A 49 -10.61 41.81 -2.53
N SER A 50 -11.12 42.83 -3.23
CA SER A 50 -11.84 43.95 -2.60
C SER A 50 -13.19 43.56 -1.96
N ARG A 51 -13.66 42.34 -2.20
CA ARG A 51 -14.92 41.79 -1.66
C ARG A 51 -14.68 40.81 -0.52
N ILE A 52 -13.43 40.40 -0.31
CA ILE A 52 -13.01 39.54 0.78
C ILE A 52 -12.95 40.42 2.03
N SER A 53 -14.01 40.38 2.83
CA SER A 53 -14.13 41.22 4.02
C SER A 53 -13.44 40.61 5.24
N GLN A 54 -13.26 39.29 5.23
CA GLN A 54 -12.80 38.54 6.39
C GLN A 54 -12.07 37.26 5.98
N TRP A 55 -10.97 36.96 6.67
CA TRP A 55 -10.31 35.66 6.65
C TRP A 55 -10.31 35.09 8.07
N VAL A 56 -11.07 34.02 8.29
CA VAL A 56 -11.22 33.36 9.57
C VAL A 56 -10.20 32.23 9.67
N ILE A 57 -9.32 32.31 10.67
CA ILE A 57 -8.27 31.31 10.91
C ILE A 57 -8.50 30.72 12.29
N VAL A 58 -8.65 29.40 12.38
CA VAL A 58 -8.96 28.72 13.65
C VAL A 58 -7.97 27.59 13.88
N SER A 59 -7.48 27.45 15.11
CA SER A 59 -6.67 26.31 15.51
C SER A 59 -6.99 25.87 16.93
N ALA A 60 -6.80 24.59 17.22
CA ALA A 60 -6.77 24.03 18.57
C ALA A 60 -5.49 23.20 18.82
N ASP A 61 -4.48 23.37 17.94
CA ASP A 61 -3.24 22.62 18.01
C ASP A 61 -2.51 22.90 19.32
N LYS A 62 -2.27 21.84 20.09
CA LYS A 62 -1.63 21.89 21.41
C LYS A 62 -0.18 22.37 21.35
N ASP A 63 0.47 22.31 20.19
CA ASP A 63 1.81 22.86 20.02
C ASP A 63 1.81 24.39 20.05
N TRP A 64 0.66 25.04 19.88
CA TRP A 64 0.50 26.48 20.10
C TRP A 64 0.08 26.80 21.53
N THR A 65 0.62 27.91 22.07
CA THR A 65 -0.07 28.64 23.13
C THR A 65 -0.99 29.69 22.50
N LYS A 66 -2.04 30.11 23.22
CA LYS A 66 -2.92 31.20 22.77
C LYS A 66 -2.14 32.48 22.44
N THR A 67 -1.16 32.83 23.27
CA THR A 67 -0.31 34.01 23.07
C THR A 67 0.52 33.92 21.80
N ASP A 68 1.13 32.75 21.54
CA ASP A 68 1.93 32.53 20.33
C ASP A 68 1.06 32.60 19.07
N PHE A 69 -0.13 32.00 19.13
CA PHE A 69 -1.11 32.08 18.04
C PHE A 69 -1.54 33.52 17.78
N ASP A 70 -1.89 34.29 18.81
CA ASP A 70 -2.28 35.70 18.68
C ASP A 70 -1.16 36.57 18.08
N TYR A 71 0.10 36.33 18.48
CA TYR A 71 1.26 37.01 17.90
C TYR A 71 1.47 36.64 16.43
N PHE A 72 1.31 35.36 16.10
CA PHE A 72 1.38 34.87 14.73
C PHE A 72 0.29 35.50 13.85
N ILE A 73 -0.96 35.57 14.32
CA ILE A 73 -2.06 36.21 13.58
C ILE A 73 -1.78 37.70 13.34
N LYS A 74 -1.23 38.43 14.33
CA LYS A 74 -0.81 39.83 14.13
C LYS A 74 0.27 39.95 13.05
N SER A 75 1.25 39.05 13.06
CA SER A 75 2.32 39.02 12.06
C SER A 75 1.77 38.74 10.66
N LEU A 76 0.83 37.79 10.53
CA LEU A 76 0.16 37.48 9.28
C LEU A 76 -0.73 38.63 8.80
N GLN A 77 -1.40 39.36 9.70
CA GLN A 77 -2.21 40.53 9.38
C GLN A 77 -1.37 41.66 8.77
N CYS A 78 -0.12 41.84 9.21
CA CYS A 78 0.83 42.78 8.59
C CYS A 78 1.18 42.38 7.15
N VAL A 79 1.17 41.08 6.84
CA VAL A 79 1.39 40.61 5.47
C VAL A 79 0.19 40.97 4.60
N ILE A 80 -1.05 40.78 5.05
CA ILE A 80 -2.26 41.06 4.25
C ILE A 80 -3.18 42.14 4.88
N PRO A 81 -2.76 43.43 4.89
CA PRO A 81 -3.53 44.49 5.54
C PRO A 81 -4.88 44.79 4.86
N SER A 82 -5.07 44.36 3.60
CA SER A 82 -6.29 44.58 2.83
C SER A 82 -7.45 43.67 3.22
N VAL A 83 -7.21 42.62 4.02
CA VAL A 83 -8.23 41.66 4.47
C VAL A 83 -8.12 41.55 5.99
N LYS A 84 -9.24 41.71 6.70
CA LYS A 84 -9.28 41.51 8.15
C LYS A 84 -9.12 40.03 8.47
N ILE A 85 -8.16 39.69 9.33
CA ILE A 85 -7.99 38.34 9.87
C ILE A 85 -8.70 38.24 11.22
N ASP A 86 -9.64 37.31 11.33
CA ASP A 86 -10.26 36.92 12.60
C ASP A 86 -9.67 35.56 13.03
N GLY A 87 -8.54 35.63 13.72
CA GLY A 87 -7.84 34.48 14.28
C GLY A 87 -8.41 34.06 15.63
N LYS A 88 -8.72 32.77 15.80
CA LYS A 88 -9.16 32.21 17.09
C LYS A 88 -8.41 30.93 17.46
N TYR A 89 -7.79 30.94 18.63
CA TYR A 89 -7.27 29.74 19.27
C TYR A 89 -8.34 29.11 20.14
N VAL A 90 -8.61 27.81 19.94
CA VAL A 90 -9.69 27.09 20.60
C VAL A 90 -9.15 26.13 21.64
N ASN A 91 -9.63 26.28 22.87
CA ASN A 91 -9.49 25.35 23.96
C ASN A 91 -10.76 25.39 24.82
N ASN A 92 -10.78 24.64 25.92
CA ASN A 92 -11.93 24.60 26.82
C ASN A 92 -12.33 25.99 27.36
N GLU A 93 -11.35 26.80 27.77
CA GLU A 93 -11.60 28.13 28.32
C GLU A 93 -12.22 29.07 27.26
N SER A 94 -11.64 29.11 26.06
CA SER A 94 -12.14 29.95 24.98
C SER A 94 -13.53 29.50 24.54
N ALA A 95 -13.77 28.19 24.45
CA ALA A 95 -15.07 27.65 24.04
C ALA A 95 -16.17 28.07 25.02
N ILE A 96 -15.92 28.00 26.32
CA ILE A 96 -16.85 28.50 27.35
C ILE A 96 -17.07 30.01 27.19
N SER A 97 -15.97 30.78 27.08
CA SER A 97 -16.05 32.25 27.06
C SER A 97 -16.75 32.81 25.81
N GLU A 98 -16.61 32.14 24.67
CA GLU A 98 -17.16 32.55 23.37
C GLU A 98 -18.52 31.87 23.08
N GLY A 99 -18.98 30.97 23.96
CA GLY A 99 -20.23 30.23 23.79
C GLY A 99 -20.20 29.19 22.67
N TRP A 100 -19.03 28.61 22.39
CA TRP A 100 -18.89 27.53 21.41
C TRP A 100 -19.24 26.16 22.02
N PRO A 101 -19.60 25.16 21.19
CA PRO A 101 -19.87 23.82 21.70
C PRO A 101 -18.66 23.24 22.45
N ILE A 102 -18.93 22.63 23.59
CA ILE A 102 -17.93 21.88 24.38
C ILE A 102 -17.85 20.46 23.84
N VAL A 103 -16.63 20.00 23.57
CA VAL A 103 -16.34 18.69 22.98
C VAL A 103 -15.16 18.02 23.69
N ASP A 104 -15.04 16.71 23.53
CA ASP A 104 -13.93 15.94 24.09
C ASP A 104 -12.61 16.17 23.33
N ASP A 105 -12.69 16.49 22.04
CA ASP A 105 -11.53 16.69 21.17
C ASP A 105 -11.68 17.97 20.33
N TYR A 106 -11.02 19.04 20.78
CA TYR A 106 -11.01 20.34 20.10
C TYR A 106 -10.20 20.33 18.79
N GLU A 107 -9.31 19.35 18.58
CA GLU A 107 -8.46 19.24 17.37
C GLU A 107 -9.19 18.54 16.22
N ALA A 108 -10.39 17.99 16.45
CA ALA A 108 -11.19 17.37 15.41
C ALA A 108 -11.54 18.38 14.29
N ILE A 109 -11.20 18.07 13.05
CA ILE A 109 -11.37 18.99 11.92
C ILE A 109 -12.84 19.39 11.70
N GLY A 110 -13.79 18.48 11.93
CA GLY A 110 -15.21 18.81 11.85
C GLY A 110 -15.63 19.88 12.85
N TYR A 111 -15.07 19.84 14.06
CA TYR A 111 -15.30 20.86 15.08
C TYR A 111 -14.72 22.21 14.66
N LEU A 112 -13.44 22.25 14.25
CA LEU A 112 -12.78 23.48 13.81
C LEU A 112 -13.53 24.15 12.64
N ARG A 113 -14.01 23.36 11.66
CA ARG A 113 -14.81 23.88 10.55
C ARG A 113 -16.16 24.46 11.01
N ASN A 114 -16.82 23.85 12.00
CA ASN A 114 -18.01 24.44 12.63
C ASN A 114 -17.69 25.78 13.31
N ILE A 115 -16.58 25.89 14.03
CA ILE A 115 -16.15 27.17 14.64
C ILE A 115 -15.90 28.24 13.58
N THR A 116 -15.22 27.91 12.48
CA THR A 116 -15.01 28.86 11.38
C THR A 116 -16.35 29.36 10.80
N ASN A 117 -17.36 28.49 10.68
CA ASN A 117 -18.70 28.85 10.21
C ASN A 117 -19.45 29.81 11.15
N ILE A 118 -19.31 29.61 12.47
CA ILE A 118 -19.90 30.48 13.50
C ILE A 118 -19.33 31.90 13.39
N ILE A 119 -18.01 32.02 13.19
CA ILE A 119 -17.30 33.31 13.13
C ILE A 119 -17.50 34.04 11.78
N ALA A 120 -17.79 33.30 10.70
CA ALA A 120 -17.93 33.85 9.36
C ALA A 120 -19.04 34.91 9.28
N THR A 121 -18.76 36.06 8.67
CA THR A 121 -19.71 37.18 8.54
C THR A 121 -20.11 37.52 7.10
N GLY A 122 -19.47 36.90 6.10
CA GLY A 122 -19.75 37.13 4.69
C GLY A 122 -21.05 36.46 4.22
N ASP A 123 -21.67 37.06 3.20
CA ASP A 123 -22.84 36.50 2.49
C ASP A 123 -22.47 35.20 1.75
N TYR A 124 -21.23 35.13 1.29
CA TYR A 124 -20.62 33.95 0.68
C TYR A 124 -19.42 33.51 1.50
N ILE A 125 -19.31 32.20 1.66
CA ILE A 125 -18.25 31.54 2.41
C ILE A 125 -17.44 30.71 1.42
N VAL A 126 -16.12 30.85 1.45
CA VAL A 126 -15.19 30.11 0.59
C VAL A 126 -14.19 29.39 1.48
N CYS A 127 -14.17 28.06 1.42
CA CYS A 127 -13.20 27.26 2.14
C CYS A 127 -11.85 27.30 1.41
N MET A 128 -10.79 27.56 2.16
CA MET A 128 -9.40 27.46 1.71
C MET A 128 -8.54 26.79 2.78
N ASP A 129 -8.02 25.60 2.49
CA ASP A 129 -7.06 24.92 3.38
C ASP A 129 -5.68 25.58 3.26
N ASP A 130 -4.85 25.44 4.29
CA ASP A 130 -3.58 26.16 4.44
C ASP A 130 -2.46 25.63 3.52
N ASP A 131 -2.47 24.33 3.19
CA ASP A 131 -1.44 23.60 2.45
C ASP A 131 -1.70 23.46 0.94
N ASP A 132 -2.82 23.98 0.44
CA ASP A 132 -3.23 23.87 -0.97
C ASP A 132 -3.06 25.16 -1.76
N TYR A 133 -2.83 25.05 -3.08
CA TYR A 133 -2.73 26.20 -3.96
C TYR A 133 -4.11 26.64 -4.49
N TYR A 134 -4.43 27.92 -4.30
CA TYR A 134 -5.65 28.53 -4.81
C TYR A 134 -5.35 29.52 -5.95
N PRO A 135 -5.87 29.28 -7.17
CA PRO A 135 -5.63 30.15 -8.31
C PRO A 135 -6.30 31.52 -8.14
N PRO A 136 -5.84 32.57 -8.85
CA PRO A 136 -6.39 33.94 -8.75
C PRO A 136 -7.90 34.08 -8.93
N LYS A 137 -8.54 33.15 -9.65
CA LYS A 137 -9.98 33.20 -9.93
C LYS A 137 -10.84 32.44 -8.92
N ARG A 138 -10.25 31.75 -7.93
CA ARG A 138 -10.99 30.88 -7.00
C ARG A 138 -12.24 31.53 -6.41
N VAL A 139 -12.08 32.69 -5.78
CA VAL A 139 -13.19 33.38 -5.11
C VAL A 139 -14.22 33.87 -6.12
N GLU A 140 -13.77 34.50 -7.21
CA GLU A 140 -14.65 35.00 -8.27
C GLU A 140 -15.46 33.87 -8.91
N HIS A 141 -14.81 32.77 -9.25
CA HIS A 141 -15.43 31.63 -9.91
C HIS A 141 -16.56 31.05 -9.06
N ALA A 142 -16.26 30.77 -7.78
CA ALA A 142 -17.22 30.22 -6.85
C ALA A 142 -18.42 31.16 -6.61
N VAL A 143 -18.15 32.42 -6.29
CA VAL A 143 -19.21 33.40 -5.95
C VAL A 143 -20.04 33.76 -7.18
N SER A 144 -19.41 33.95 -8.34
CA SER A 144 -20.15 34.23 -9.57
C SER A 144 -21.05 33.07 -10.00
N ALA A 145 -20.61 31.82 -9.78
CA ALA A 145 -21.43 30.63 -10.02
C ALA A 145 -22.63 30.56 -9.06
N LEU A 146 -22.41 30.77 -7.76
CA LEU A 146 -23.48 30.79 -6.75
C LEU A 146 -24.50 31.90 -6.97
N ARG A 147 -24.07 33.08 -7.44
CA ARG A 147 -24.96 34.19 -7.79
C ARG A 147 -25.88 33.88 -8.96
N LYS A 148 -25.37 33.18 -9.97
CA LYS A 148 -26.11 32.82 -11.19
C LYS A 148 -27.03 31.61 -10.97
N SER A 149 -27.07 31.04 -9.76
CA SER A 149 -27.74 29.79 -9.44
C SER A 149 -28.66 29.93 -8.23
N THR A 150 -29.72 29.14 -8.23
CA THR A 150 -30.58 28.98 -7.05
C THR A 150 -29.97 28.05 -6.00
N LYS A 151 -28.94 27.28 -6.34
CA LYS A 151 -28.21 26.42 -5.40
C LYS A 151 -27.48 27.27 -4.36
N GLU A 152 -27.33 26.69 -3.18
CA GLU A 152 -26.62 27.33 -2.05
C GLU A 152 -25.18 26.87 -1.91
N MET A 153 -24.78 25.83 -2.68
CA MET A 153 -23.49 25.16 -2.56
C MET A 153 -22.81 25.04 -3.92
N ALA A 154 -21.50 25.26 -3.93
CA ALA A 154 -20.58 25.02 -5.03
C ALA A 154 -19.35 24.26 -4.52
N GLY A 155 -18.74 23.44 -5.36
CA GLY A 155 -17.59 22.61 -5.00
C GLY A 155 -16.93 21.99 -6.22
N CYS A 156 -15.84 21.24 -6.03
CA CYS A 156 -15.14 20.58 -7.14
C CYS A 156 -14.89 19.11 -6.83
N SER A 157 -15.59 18.23 -7.53
CA SER A 157 -15.39 16.78 -7.44
C SER A 157 -14.16 16.33 -8.23
N GLY A 158 -13.98 16.86 -9.44
CA GLY A 158 -12.88 16.50 -10.35
C GLY A 158 -11.59 17.26 -10.05
N HIS A 159 -11.16 17.22 -8.78
CA HIS A 159 -10.06 17.98 -8.23
C HIS A 159 -8.73 17.64 -8.91
N ILE A 160 -7.85 18.64 -8.98
CA ILE A 160 -6.48 18.50 -9.43
C ILE A 160 -5.59 18.33 -8.21
N ILE A 161 -4.68 17.38 -8.27
CA ILE A 161 -3.66 17.16 -7.25
C ILE A 161 -2.28 17.35 -7.87
N TYR A 162 -1.36 17.92 -7.10
CA TYR A 162 0.06 17.94 -7.38
C TYR A 162 0.76 16.95 -6.45
N GLU A 163 1.24 15.84 -7.01
CA GLU A 163 2.09 14.88 -6.29
C GLU A 163 3.50 15.43 -6.25
N THR A 164 3.93 15.84 -5.06
CA THR A 164 5.11 16.68 -4.87
C THR A 164 6.40 15.91 -5.03
N ASP A 165 6.42 14.64 -4.64
CA ASP A 165 7.59 13.76 -4.75
C ASP A 165 7.80 13.32 -6.21
N LEU A 166 6.71 13.05 -6.93
CA LEU A 166 6.71 12.64 -8.34
C LEU A 166 6.75 13.83 -9.30
N LYS A 167 6.49 15.04 -8.81
CA LYS A 167 6.30 16.27 -9.60
C LYS A 167 5.25 16.11 -10.70
N LEU A 168 4.14 15.45 -10.38
CA LEU A 168 3.05 15.14 -11.32
C LEU A 168 1.76 15.89 -10.97
N LEU A 169 1.14 16.52 -11.97
CA LEU A 169 -0.23 17.01 -11.88
C LEU A 169 -1.20 15.96 -12.41
N LEU A 170 -2.19 15.62 -11.59
CA LEU A 170 -3.15 14.56 -11.83
C LEU A 170 -4.56 15.11 -11.57
N GLN A 171 -5.54 14.73 -12.40
CA GLN A 171 -6.94 15.11 -12.21
C GLN A 171 -7.79 13.87 -11.94
N PHE A 172 -8.61 13.94 -10.89
CA PHE A 172 -9.64 12.94 -10.66
C PHE A 172 -10.84 13.15 -11.57
N LYS A 173 -11.48 12.06 -11.99
CA LYS A 173 -12.82 12.10 -12.57
C LYS A 173 -13.81 12.60 -11.53
N ARG A 174 -14.90 13.20 -11.99
CA ARG A 174 -16.03 13.57 -11.13
C ARG A 174 -16.65 12.30 -10.52
N PHE A 175 -16.63 12.21 -9.20
CA PHE A 175 -17.21 11.11 -8.43
C PHE A 175 -18.74 11.18 -8.35
N GLY A 176 -19.32 12.38 -8.42
CA GLY A 176 -20.76 12.54 -8.39
C GLY A 176 -21.22 13.98 -8.64
N PRO A 177 -22.54 14.20 -8.84
CA PRO A 177 -23.04 15.51 -9.16
C PRO A 177 -22.95 16.51 -7.99
N ASN A 178 -23.08 16.01 -6.78
CA ASN A 178 -23.07 16.74 -5.51
C ASN A 178 -21.84 16.44 -4.64
N HIS A 179 -20.87 15.71 -5.19
CA HIS A 179 -19.64 15.38 -4.49
C HIS A 179 -18.68 16.58 -4.50
N SER A 180 -18.00 16.82 -3.38
CA SER A 180 -16.88 17.74 -3.25
C SER A 180 -16.17 17.44 -1.93
N VAL A 181 -14.92 17.88 -1.82
CA VAL A 181 -14.16 17.89 -0.55
C VAL A 181 -14.05 19.31 -0.03
N ASN A 182 -13.80 19.46 1.28
CA ASN A 182 -14.01 20.73 1.98
C ASN A 182 -13.24 21.90 1.40
N ASN A 183 -11.96 21.67 1.10
CA ASN A 183 -11.03 22.66 0.58
C ASN A 183 -11.44 23.28 -0.77
N SER A 184 -12.45 22.72 -1.44
CA SER A 184 -13.02 23.23 -2.68
C SER A 184 -14.43 23.81 -2.53
N LEU A 185 -15.06 23.69 -1.34
CA LEU A 185 -16.41 24.15 -1.08
C LEU A 185 -16.51 25.68 -1.09
N ALA A 186 -17.66 26.17 -1.54
CA ALA A 186 -18.13 27.51 -1.32
C ALA A 186 -19.65 27.49 -1.18
N TYR A 187 -20.20 28.29 -0.27
CA TYR A 187 -21.63 28.30 0.00
C TYR A 187 -22.15 29.67 0.42
N LYS A 188 -23.47 29.82 0.33
CA LYS A 188 -24.18 31.00 0.86
C LYS A 188 -24.30 30.87 2.38
N LYS A 189 -24.24 31.99 3.10
CA LYS A 189 -24.44 32.03 4.57
C LYS A 189 -25.76 31.37 4.99
N SER A 190 -26.81 31.52 4.18
CA SER A 190 -28.12 30.90 4.38
C SER A 190 -28.05 29.37 4.56
N TYR A 191 -27.08 28.70 3.94
CA TYR A 191 -26.93 27.25 4.06
C TYR A 191 -26.59 26.84 5.50
N ILE A 192 -25.66 27.55 6.15
CA ILE A 192 -25.29 27.24 7.54
C ILE A 192 -26.33 27.75 8.53
N GLU A 193 -27.02 28.84 8.21
CA GLU A 193 -28.16 29.33 8.99
C GLU A 193 -29.36 28.36 8.96
N SER A 194 -29.43 27.48 7.95
CA SER A 194 -30.41 26.38 7.90
C SER A 194 -30.10 25.23 8.86
N GLY A 195 -28.97 25.28 9.59
CA GLY A 195 -28.54 24.25 10.54
C GLY A 195 -27.59 23.20 9.96
N ALA A 196 -26.97 23.44 8.80
CA ALA A 196 -25.96 22.53 8.25
C ALA A 196 -24.67 22.57 9.09
N LEU A 197 -24.23 21.40 9.57
CA LEU A 197 -23.08 21.25 10.47
C LEU A 197 -22.21 20.07 10.05
N TYR A 198 -20.90 20.20 10.28
CA TYR A 198 -19.97 19.08 10.25
C TYR A 198 -20.15 18.22 11.50
N ASP A 199 -19.78 16.94 11.41
CA ASP A 199 -19.73 16.07 12.58
C ASP A 199 -18.46 16.42 13.38
N SER A 200 -18.65 17.03 14.54
CA SER A 200 -17.56 17.53 15.39
C SER A 200 -16.61 16.45 15.89
N THR A 201 -16.95 15.16 15.77
CA THR A 201 -16.09 14.05 16.18
C THR A 201 -15.13 13.59 15.07
N LYS A 202 -15.32 14.06 13.83
CA LYS A 202 -14.54 13.60 12.68
C LYS A 202 -13.18 14.28 12.62
N LYS A 203 -12.15 13.47 12.37
CA LYS A 203 -10.76 13.89 12.11
C LYS A 203 -10.39 13.91 10.62
N HIS A 204 -11.27 13.39 9.76
CA HIS A 204 -11.16 13.40 8.30
C HIS A 204 -12.52 13.04 7.68
N ALA A 205 -12.71 13.37 6.39
CA ALA A 205 -13.90 13.05 5.60
C ALA A 205 -15.23 13.53 6.22
N GLU A 206 -15.18 14.68 6.90
CA GLU A 206 -16.28 15.30 7.64
C GLU A 206 -17.37 15.90 6.73
N GLU A 207 -17.10 16.06 5.43
CA GLU A 207 -18.02 16.72 4.50
C GLU A 207 -19.33 15.95 4.32
N ARG A 208 -19.32 14.65 4.59
CA ARG A 208 -20.49 13.79 4.47
C ARG A 208 -21.68 14.29 5.29
N SER A 209 -21.48 14.68 6.55
CA SER A 209 -22.57 15.21 7.38
C SER A 209 -22.98 16.60 6.95
N PHE A 210 -22.01 17.47 6.64
CA PHE A 210 -22.28 18.83 6.20
C PHE A 210 -23.03 18.91 4.86
N LEU A 211 -22.80 17.95 3.96
CA LEU A 211 -23.48 17.84 2.67
C LEU A 211 -24.73 16.95 2.71
N LYS A 212 -25.17 16.50 3.89
CA LYS A 212 -26.35 15.64 4.10
C LYS A 212 -26.26 14.36 3.28
N ASP A 213 -25.21 13.57 3.50
CA ASP A 213 -24.90 12.36 2.71
C ASP A 213 -24.78 12.65 1.20
N TYR A 214 -24.22 13.81 0.84
CA TYR A 214 -24.12 14.31 -0.54
C TYR A 214 -25.47 14.51 -1.25
N ALA A 215 -26.58 14.62 -0.51
CA ALA A 215 -27.89 14.95 -1.07
C ALA A 215 -28.01 16.43 -1.47
N THR A 216 -27.19 17.30 -0.90
CA THR A 216 -27.25 18.75 -1.14
C THR A 216 -26.91 19.11 -2.59
N PRO A 217 -27.84 19.75 -3.35
CA PRO A 217 -27.59 20.12 -4.74
C PRO A 217 -26.41 21.10 -4.88
N MET A 218 -25.41 20.72 -5.68
CA MET A 218 -24.16 21.46 -5.79
C MET A 218 -23.89 21.94 -7.22
N ILE A 219 -23.26 23.11 -7.35
CA ILE A 219 -22.62 23.56 -8.59
C ILE A 219 -21.22 22.96 -8.64
N GLN A 220 -20.87 22.27 -9.72
CA GLN A 220 -19.49 21.81 -9.90
C GLN A 220 -18.67 22.89 -10.58
N LEU A 221 -17.62 23.32 -9.88
CA LEU A 221 -16.69 24.31 -10.33
C LEU A 221 -15.65 23.71 -11.29
N ASP A 222 -15.02 24.61 -12.03
CA ASP A 222 -13.91 24.28 -12.91
C ASP A 222 -12.67 24.07 -12.03
N PRO A 223 -12.01 22.90 -12.10
CA PRO A 223 -10.87 22.60 -11.25
C PRO A 223 -9.69 23.57 -11.43
N LEU A 224 -9.42 24.06 -12.65
CA LEU A 224 -8.30 24.98 -12.92
C LEU A 224 -8.48 26.34 -12.26
N ASP A 225 -9.74 26.75 -12.10
CA ASP A 225 -10.11 27.99 -11.41
C ASP A 225 -10.49 27.73 -9.94
N THR A 226 -10.34 26.49 -9.41
CA THR A 226 -10.74 26.16 -8.03
C THR A 226 -9.55 25.89 -7.12
N ILE A 227 -8.80 24.83 -7.35
CA ILE A 227 -7.77 24.38 -6.40
C ILE A 227 -6.82 23.40 -7.07
N ILE A 228 -5.54 23.47 -6.68
CA ILE A 228 -4.59 22.39 -6.87
C ILE A 228 -4.17 21.89 -5.49
N GLN A 229 -4.55 20.66 -5.17
CA GLN A 229 -4.27 20.09 -3.86
C GLN A 229 -2.84 19.57 -3.80
N MET A 230 -2.07 19.96 -2.79
CA MET A 230 -0.71 19.46 -2.62
C MET A 230 -0.73 18.08 -1.97
N VAL A 231 -0.06 17.10 -2.58
CA VAL A 231 0.11 15.76 -2.01
C VAL A 231 1.53 15.62 -1.50
N HIS A 232 1.70 15.69 -0.19
CA HIS A 232 2.98 15.57 0.49
C HIS A 232 2.91 14.57 1.65
N PHE A 233 4.07 14.10 2.13
CA PHE A 233 4.16 13.07 3.17
C PHE A 233 3.55 13.48 4.52
N ASN A 234 3.54 14.78 4.85
CA ASN A 234 2.87 15.32 6.05
C ASN A 234 1.33 15.39 5.96
N ASN A 235 0.71 14.93 4.86
CA ASN A 235 -0.75 14.89 4.78
C ASN A 235 -1.33 13.90 5.79
N THR A 236 -2.40 14.31 6.49
CA THR A 236 -3.18 13.44 7.40
C THR A 236 -3.72 12.19 6.70
N TYR A 237 -3.82 12.22 5.36
CA TYR A 237 -4.20 11.10 4.53
C TYR A 237 -3.34 11.04 3.26
N SER A 238 -2.57 9.96 3.08
CA SER A 238 -1.72 9.79 1.90
C SER A 238 -2.57 9.50 0.66
N LYS A 239 -2.72 10.48 -0.24
CA LYS A 239 -3.44 10.33 -1.52
C LYS A 239 -2.69 9.43 -2.52
N ARG A 240 -1.43 9.05 -2.25
CA ARG A 240 -0.62 8.18 -3.13
C ARG A 240 -1.25 6.81 -3.34
N HIS A 241 -1.95 6.27 -2.35
CA HIS A 241 -2.64 4.99 -2.50
C HIS A 241 -3.72 5.04 -3.60
N LEU A 242 -4.36 6.19 -3.85
CA LEU A 242 -5.33 6.37 -4.95
C LEU A 242 -4.63 6.27 -6.30
N LEU A 243 -3.44 6.84 -6.41
CA LEU A 243 -2.63 6.79 -7.63
C LEU A 243 -2.19 5.37 -7.94
N ILE A 244 -1.64 4.66 -6.94
CA ILE A 244 -1.22 3.27 -7.12
C ILE A 244 -2.43 2.42 -7.51
N ARG A 245 -3.56 2.51 -6.79
CA ARG A 245 -4.78 1.76 -7.12
C ARG A 245 -5.28 2.04 -8.54
N ALA A 246 -5.23 3.29 -8.98
CA ALA A 246 -5.63 3.63 -10.33
C ALA A 246 -4.75 2.96 -11.39
N GLU A 247 -3.46 2.74 -11.12
CA GLU A 247 -2.58 2.01 -12.04
C GLU A 247 -2.89 0.52 -12.18
N TRP A 248 -3.72 -0.04 -11.29
CA TRP A 248 -4.24 -1.40 -11.38
C TRP A 248 -5.63 -1.49 -12.03
N MET A 249 -6.26 -0.36 -12.33
CA MET A 249 -7.57 -0.31 -12.97
C MET A 249 -7.45 -0.33 -14.50
N THR A 250 -8.43 -0.94 -15.16
CA THR A 250 -8.57 -0.85 -16.63
C THR A 250 -8.80 0.61 -17.04
N PRO A 251 -8.35 1.05 -18.24
CA PRO A 251 -8.42 2.46 -18.64
C PRO A 251 -9.81 3.11 -18.51
N ASP A 252 -10.88 2.36 -18.76
CA ASP A 252 -12.27 2.79 -18.61
C ASP A 252 -12.64 3.07 -17.13
N LYS A 253 -12.08 2.29 -16.21
CA LYS A 253 -12.30 2.38 -14.76
C LYS A 253 -11.30 3.29 -14.03
N LYS A 254 -10.23 3.74 -14.69
CA LYS A 254 -9.28 4.70 -14.09
C LYS A 254 -10.04 5.98 -13.70
N ASN A 255 -9.97 6.35 -12.42
CA ASN A 255 -10.61 7.55 -11.88
C ASN A 255 -9.65 8.75 -11.77
N VAL A 256 -8.40 8.60 -12.22
CA VAL A 256 -7.40 9.67 -12.23
C VAL A 256 -6.67 9.67 -13.57
N SER A 257 -6.27 10.85 -14.03
CA SER A 257 -5.54 11.03 -15.28
C SER A 257 -4.39 12.02 -15.09
N LYS A 258 -3.26 11.79 -15.75
CA LYS A 258 -2.12 12.71 -15.77
C LYS A 258 -2.45 13.92 -16.63
N ILE A 259 -2.31 15.12 -16.06
CA ILE A 259 -2.50 16.41 -16.76
C ILE A 259 -1.18 16.91 -17.31
N SER A 260 -0.13 16.92 -16.48
CA SER A 260 1.16 17.55 -16.80
C SER A 260 2.28 17.03 -15.90
N SER A 261 3.50 17.02 -16.44
CA SER A 261 4.75 16.89 -15.66
C SER A 261 5.43 18.26 -15.40
N TYR A 262 4.77 19.34 -15.79
CA TYR A 262 5.25 20.72 -15.66
C TYR A 262 4.26 21.50 -14.79
N PRO A 263 4.38 21.42 -13.45
CA PRO A 263 3.45 22.08 -12.53
C PRO A 263 3.51 23.60 -12.61
N ASN A 264 4.65 24.14 -13.02
CA ASN A 264 4.89 25.57 -13.19
C ASN A 264 3.99 26.26 -14.22
N LYS A 265 3.34 25.49 -15.11
CA LYS A 265 2.30 25.99 -16.03
C LYS A 265 0.99 26.35 -15.33
N PHE A 266 0.76 25.83 -14.12
CA PHE A 266 -0.48 25.95 -13.36
C PHE A 266 -0.28 26.66 -12.02
N ILE A 267 0.89 26.46 -11.40
CA ILE A 267 1.29 27.09 -10.14
C ILE A 267 2.54 27.94 -10.44
N PRO A 268 2.57 29.25 -10.10
CA PRO A 268 3.77 30.06 -10.29
C PRO A 268 4.99 29.43 -9.60
N GLN A 269 6.15 29.41 -10.28
CA GLN A 269 7.36 28.75 -9.77
C GLN A 269 7.75 29.24 -8.37
N ASN A 270 7.68 30.55 -8.13
CA ASN A 270 8.00 31.14 -6.83
C ASN A 270 7.05 30.70 -5.70
N ILE A 271 5.84 30.22 -6.02
CA ILE A 271 4.91 29.63 -5.06
C ILE A 271 5.25 28.16 -4.82
N LEU A 272 5.59 27.41 -5.89
CA LEU A 272 6.08 26.04 -5.78
C LEU A 272 7.31 25.95 -4.86
N ASP A 273 8.31 26.82 -5.06
CA ASP A 273 9.53 26.84 -4.26
C ASP A 273 9.24 27.09 -2.77
N LYS A 274 8.23 27.92 -2.46
CA LYS A 274 7.80 28.19 -1.09
C LYS A 274 7.09 26.99 -0.47
N TYR A 275 6.22 26.31 -1.22
CA TYR A 275 5.59 25.07 -0.74
C TYR A 275 6.62 23.97 -0.50
N GLU A 276 7.64 23.87 -1.36
CA GLU A 276 8.74 22.92 -1.20
C GLU A 276 9.50 23.12 0.12
N GLN A 277 9.75 24.37 0.49
CA GLN A 277 10.34 24.73 1.79
C GLN A 277 9.36 24.52 2.96
N ALA A 278 8.13 25.02 2.83
CA ALA A 278 7.12 25.02 3.90
C ALA A 278 6.64 23.62 4.28
N LEU A 279 6.55 22.71 3.31
CA LEU A 279 6.08 21.34 3.50
C LEU A 279 7.23 20.36 3.66
N HIS A 280 8.46 20.87 3.86
CA HIS A 280 9.66 20.10 4.13
C HIS A 280 9.90 18.97 3.13
N TYR A 281 9.86 19.22 1.81
CA TYR A 281 10.12 18.17 0.81
C TYR A 281 11.54 17.58 0.90
N SER A 282 12.39 18.06 1.81
CA SER A 282 13.77 17.62 1.95
C SER A 282 14.31 17.92 3.35
N GLU A 283 14.59 16.89 4.14
CA GLU A 283 15.72 16.95 5.10
C GLU A 283 16.86 16.01 4.73
N SER A 284 16.64 15.04 3.84
CA SER A 284 17.72 14.32 3.16
C SER A 284 17.28 13.84 1.78
N THR A 285 18.06 14.16 0.77
CA THR A 285 17.93 13.61 -0.59
C THR A 285 18.51 12.20 -0.69
N ILE A 286 19.13 11.68 0.37
CA ILE A 286 19.76 10.36 0.43
C ILE A 286 19.09 9.54 1.55
N SER A 287 18.79 8.27 1.27
CA SER A 287 18.20 7.38 2.27
C SER A 287 19.16 7.15 3.43
N GLU A 288 18.64 7.11 4.65
CA GLU A 288 19.41 6.70 5.83
C GLU A 288 19.66 5.17 5.91
N TYR A 289 18.99 4.41 5.05
CA TYR A 289 19.06 2.96 4.98
C TYR A 289 20.02 2.52 3.87
N ASP A 290 20.82 1.49 4.15
CA ASP A 290 21.68 0.87 3.15
C ASP A 290 20.82 0.09 2.14
N ILE A 291 19.81 -0.63 2.63
CA ILE A 291 18.94 -1.49 1.82
C ILE A 291 17.48 -1.10 2.04
N VAL A 292 16.78 -0.82 0.96
CA VAL A 292 15.34 -0.56 0.96
C VAL A 292 14.61 -1.63 0.15
N TYR A 293 13.70 -2.34 0.81
CA TYR A 293 12.89 -3.39 0.22
C TYR A 293 11.44 -2.91 0.08
N TYR A 294 11.04 -2.56 -1.14
CA TYR A 294 9.73 -2.01 -1.43
C TYR A 294 8.75 -3.10 -1.89
N LEU A 295 7.73 -3.35 -1.07
CA LEU A 295 6.68 -4.36 -1.30
C LEU A 295 5.46 -3.78 -2.01
N GLY A 296 5.30 -2.45 -1.97
CA GLY A 296 4.19 -1.73 -2.60
C GLY A 296 2.84 -1.91 -1.92
N LEU A 297 1.78 -1.66 -2.69
CA LEU A 297 0.38 -1.71 -2.29
C LEU A 297 -0.35 -2.84 -3.02
N GLY A 298 -1.28 -3.51 -2.34
CA GLY A 298 -2.08 -4.61 -2.89
C GLY A 298 -1.41 -5.99 -2.75
N ALA A 299 -0.25 -6.05 -2.11
CA ALA A 299 0.34 -7.29 -1.65
C ALA A 299 -0.59 -7.99 -0.62
N PRO A 300 -0.45 -9.31 -0.40
CA PRO A 300 -1.09 -9.95 0.74
C PRO A 300 -0.81 -9.17 2.03
N ILE A 301 -1.81 -8.98 2.90
CA ILE A 301 -1.61 -8.32 4.20
C ILE A 301 -0.94 -9.34 5.13
N TRP A 302 0.23 -8.99 5.67
CA TRP A 302 0.99 -9.82 6.60
C TRP A 302 1.82 -8.95 7.55
N SER A 303 2.27 -9.56 8.64
CA SER A 303 3.20 -8.97 9.61
C SER A 303 4.44 -9.85 9.75
N PRO A 304 5.65 -9.29 9.91
CA PRO A 304 6.87 -10.08 10.16
C PRO A 304 6.78 -10.92 11.45
N TYR A 305 5.77 -10.67 12.29
CA TYR A 305 5.49 -11.40 13.53
C TYR A 305 4.46 -12.53 13.36
N ASP A 306 3.89 -12.72 12.18
CA ASP A 306 2.91 -13.77 11.94
C ASP A 306 3.56 -15.16 11.97
N LYS A 307 2.88 -16.12 12.59
CA LYS A 307 3.33 -17.52 12.64
C LYS A 307 2.98 -18.34 11.39
N LYS A 308 2.24 -17.76 10.44
CA LYS A 308 1.66 -18.44 9.27
C LYS A 308 2.07 -17.79 7.94
N LEU A 309 3.31 -17.31 7.84
CA LEU A 309 3.83 -16.64 6.63
C LEU A 309 3.95 -17.60 5.43
N GLY A 310 3.63 -17.11 4.23
CA GLY A 310 3.94 -17.81 2.98
C GLY A 310 5.43 -17.71 2.63
N GLY A 311 5.86 -18.47 1.62
CA GLY A 311 7.29 -18.54 1.27
C GLY A 311 7.88 -17.20 0.82
N SER A 312 7.12 -16.38 0.11
CA SER A 312 7.55 -15.06 -0.34
C SER A 312 7.68 -14.06 0.80
N GLU A 313 6.78 -14.10 1.78
CA GLU A 313 6.81 -13.23 2.96
C GLU A 313 7.93 -13.66 3.93
N GLN A 314 8.12 -14.98 4.09
CA GLN A 314 9.25 -15.52 4.83
C GLN A 314 10.59 -15.06 4.25
N ALA A 315 10.70 -15.00 2.92
CA ALA A 315 11.93 -14.54 2.27
C ALA A 315 12.24 -13.09 2.60
N VAL A 316 11.26 -12.19 2.53
CA VAL A 316 11.42 -10.79 2.94
C VAL A 316 11.89 -10.73 4.40
N LYS A 317 11.14 -11.38 5.31
CA LYS A 317 11.44 -11.36 6.74
C LYS A 317 12.87 -11.82 7.03
N HIS A 318 13.25 -12.98 6.52
CA HIS A 318 14.52 -13.60 6.88
C HIS A 318 15.73 -13.00 6.15
N LEU A 319 15.56 -12.45 4.95
CA LEU A 319 16.61 -11.66 4.30
C LEU A 319 16.87 -10.37 5.07
N VAL A 320 15.81 -9.68 5.52
CA VAL A 320 15.93 -8.46 6.34
C VAL A 320 16.64 -8.76 7.66
N ASP A 321 16.26 -9.85 8.34
CA ASP A 321 16.96 -10.30 9.56
C ASP A 321 18.45 -10.58 9.27
N ALA A 322 18.75 -11.33 8.20
CA ALA A 322 20.11 -11.70 7.83
C ALA A 322 20.99 -10.49 7.46
N TRP A 323 20.48 -9.56 6.65
CA TRP A 323 21.19 -8.32 6.32
C TRP A 323 21.39 -7.42 7.55
N SER A 324 20.40 -7.33 8.43
CA SER A 324 20.55 -6.60 9.70
C SER A 324 21.64 -7.22 10.58
N ASN A 325 21.73 -8.56 10.63
CA ASN A 325 22.80 -9.26 11.34
C ASN A 325 24.20 -9.04 10.71
N LEU A 326 24.27 -8.77 9.40
CA LEU A 326 25.50 -8.32 8.72
C LEU A 326 25.79 -6.82 8.96
N GLY A 327 24.94 -6.16 9.75
CA GLY A 327 25.07 -4.77 10.16
C GLY A 327 24.67 -3.75 9.10
N TYR A 328 23.81 -4.14 8.15
CA TYR A 328 23.15 -3.17 7.25
C TYR A 328 21.95 -2.52 7.95
N LYS A 329 21.73 -1.24 7.68
CA LYS A 329 20.46 -0.57 7.99
C LYS A 329 19.44 -0.91 6.91
N VAL A 330 18.39 -1.64 7.28
CA VAL A 330 17.40 -2.14 6.33
C VAL A 330 16.02 -1.54 6.62
N ALA A 331 15.33 -1.07 5.58
CA ALA A 331 13.92 -0.67 5.67
C ALA A 331 13.05 -1.46 4.69
N VAL A 332 11.84 -1.80 5.11
CA VAL A 332 10.84 -2.50 4.32
C VAL A 332 9.59 -1.62 4.21
N TYR A 333 9.18 -1.30 3.00
CA TYR A 333 7.99 -0.46 2.76
C TYR A 333 6.85 -1.32 2.21
N GLY A 334 5.75 -1.44 2.95
CA GLY A 334 4.59 -2.25 2.57
C GLY A 334 3.32 -1.84 3.31
N GLU A 335 2.25 -2.63 3.26
CA GLU A 335 1.01 -2.37 4.02
C GLU A 335 1.14 -2.78 5.49
N PHE A 336 2.01 -2.09 6.24
CA PHE A 336 2.23 -2.30 7.67
C PHE A 336 1.50 -1.25 8.52
N SER A 337 1.07 -1.68 9.71
CA SER A 337 0.46 -0.79 10.72
C SER A 337 1.51 -0.08 11.56
N ASP A 338 1.09 0.99 12.25
CA ASP A 338 1.96 1.72 13.18
C ASP A 338 2.48 0.82 14.32
N ALA A 339 1.65 -0.14 14.77
CA ALA A 339 2.06 -1.10 15.79
C ALA A 339 3.22 -2.01 15.31
N VAL A 340 3.17 -2.46 14.05
CA VAL A 340 4.29 -3.21 13.43
C VAL A 340 5.52 -2.32 13.32
N THR A 341 5.33 -1.07 12.90
CA THR A 341 6.41 -0.08 12.76
C THR A 341 7.14 0.14 14.09
N GLN A 342 6.42 0.51 15.15
CA GLN A 342 6.99 0.77 16.47
C GLN A 342 7.71 -0.45 17.05
N LYS A 343 7.14 -1.64 16.88
CA LYS A 343 7.79 -2.87 17.32
C LYS A 343 9.09 -3.14 16.56
N SER A 344 9.11 -2.96 15.24
CA SER A 344 10.32 -3.18 14.44
C SER A 344 11.46 -2.21 14.80
N ILE A 345 11.12 -0.94 15.11
CA ILE A 345 12.09 0.06 15.60
C ILE A 345 12.72 -0.41 16.91
N SER A 346 11.91 -0.92 17.86
CA SER A 346 12.40 -1.38 19.15
C SER A 346 13.33 -2.60 19.07
N GLU A 347 13.14 -3.46 18.08
CA GLU A 347 13.94 -4.69 17.89
C GLU A 347 15.25 -4.43 17.14
N GLY A 348 15.34 -3.35 16.35
CA GLY A 348 16.54 -3.00 15.58
C GLY A 348 16.92 -3.99 14.48
N LYS A 349 16.00 -4.89 14.08
CA LYS A 349 16.21 -5.91 13.03
C LYS A 349 15.44 -5.56 11.76
N GLY A 350 15.86 -4.46 11.14
CA GLY A 350 15.16 -3.82 10.03
C GLY A 350 13.88 -3.11 10.47
N ILE A 351 13.50 -2.07 9.74
CA ILE A 351 12.34 -1.24 10.07
C ILE A 351 11.24 -1.47 9.04
N TYR A 352 10.05 -1.84 9.50
CA TYR A 352 8.88 -2.09 8.64
C TYR A 352 7.98 -0.86 8.65
N LEU A 353 7.88 -0.17 7.52
CA LEU A 353 7.19 1.11 7.36
C LEU A 353 6.01 0.99 6.41
N ASN A 354 4.98 1.80 6.62
CA ASN A 354 3.89 1.89 5.65
C ASN A 354 4.43 2.38 4.29
N PHE A 355 3.95 1.81 3.18
CA PHE A 355 4.35 2.19 1.83
C PHE A 355 4.12 3.68 1.53
N SER A 356 3.18 4.33 2.23
CA SER A 356 2.95 5.78 2.12
C SER A 356 4.16 6.62 2.51
N ASN A 357 5.07 6.07 3.33
CA ASN A 357 6.25 6.75 3.83
C ASN A 357 7.46 6.62 2.88
N PHE A 358 7.35 5.84 1.80
CA PHE A 358 8.39 5.77 0.77
C PHE A 358 8.51 7.12 0.05
N LYS A 359 9.71 7.62 -0.26
CA LYS A 359 9.89 8.95 -0.87
C LYS A 359 10.54 8.79 -2.24
N CYS A 360 9.80 9.10 -3.31
CA CYS A 360 10.34 8.95 -4.67
C CYS A 360 11.46 9.97 -4.99
N SER A 361 11.48 11.09 -4.27
CA SER A 361 12.51 12.13 -4.36
C SER A 361 13.82 11.75 -3.67
N THR A 362 13.83 10.71 -2.83
CA THR A 362 15.03 10.24 -2.13
C THR A 362 15.86 9.32 -3.04
N HIS A 363 17.18 9.47 -2.98
CA HIS A 363 18.15 8.58 -3.59
C HIS A 363 18.50 7.42 -2.65
N TYR A 364 18.46 6.19 -3.17
CA TYR A 364 18.63 4.96 -2.41
C TYR A 364 19.89 4.20 -2.83
N LYS A 365 20.67 3.67 -1.88
CA LYS A 365 21.84 2.86 -2.24
C LYS A 365 21.43 1.54 -2.91
N TYR A 366 20.72 0.67 -2.19
CA TYR A 366 20.12 -0.54 -2.75
C TYR A 366 18.60 -0.45 -2.64
N LEU A 367 17.89 -0.38 -3.77
CA LEU A 367 16.43 -0.44 -3.85
C LEU A 367 15.99 -1.76 -4.46
N ILE A 368 15.23 -2.56 -3.70
CA ILE A 368 14.71 -3.86 -4.12
C ILE A 368 13.20 -3.75 -4.28
N LEU A 369 12.69 -4.00 -5.49
CA LEU A 369 11.26 -4.00 -5.79
C LEU A 369 10.72 -5.43 -5.75
N TRP A 370 9.81 -5.70 -4.81
CA TRP A 370 9.31 -7.05 -4.55
C TRP A 370 8.09 -7.39 -5.39
N ARG A 371 8.25 -8.41 -6.25
CA ARG A 371 7.17 -8.98 -7.08
C ARG A 371 6.44 -7.91 -7.90
N ARG A 372 5.28 -8.26 -8.45
CA ARG A 372 4.46 -7.34 -9.23
C ARG A 372 3.97 -6.12 -8.43
N TYR A 373 3.75 -6.28 -7.12
CA TYR A 373 3.19 -5.24 -6.24
C TYR A 373 4.18 -4.11 -5.93
N GLY A 374 5.46 -4.47 -5.70
CA GLY A 374 6.52 -3.49 -5.49
C GLY A 374 7.06 -2.90 -6.77
N THR A 375 6.97 -3.62 -7.89
CA THR A 375 7.43 -3.13 -9.20
C THR A 375 6.45 -2.17 -9.86
N HIS A 376 5.17 -2.53 -9.93
CA HIS A 376 4.15 -1.72 -10.61
C HIS A 376 3.35 -0.87 -9.60
N PRO A 377 3.19 0.45 -9.82
CA PRO A 377 3.71 1.26 -10.93
C PRO A 377 5.09 1.88 -10.67
N LEU A 378 5.70 1.63 -9.50
CA LEU A 378 6.86 2.38 -9.00
C LEU A 378 8.02 2.47 -10.01
N ILE A 379 8.29 1.41 -10.76
CA ILE A 379 9.38 1.38 -11.75
C ILE A 379 9.22 2.38 -12.90
N SER A 380 7.98 2.79 -13.20
CA SER A 380 7.69 3.83 -14.21
C SER A 380 7.87 5.25 -13.68
N TRP A 381 7.94 5.40 -12.36
CA TRP A 381 8.09 6.69 -11.73
C TRP A 381 9.56 7.12 -11.73
N THR A 382 9.77 8.39 -11.40
CA THR A 382 11.10 8.94 -11.18
C THR A 382 11.57 8.46 -9.81
N ILE A 383 12.37 7.40 -9.82
CA ILE A 383 13.07 6.85 -8.64
C ILE A 383 14.57 6.94 -8.88
N SER A 384 15.35 7.09 -7.82
CA SER A 384 16.80 7.25 -7.89
C SER A 384 17.47 6.23 -6.99
N ALA A 385 18.34 5.39 -7.55
CA ALA A 385 19.12 4.44 -6.77
C ALA A 385 20.49 4.14 -7.41
N ASP A 386 21.51 3.81 -6.61
CA ASP A 386 22.79 3.28 -7.12
C ASP A 386 22.58 1.89 -7.73
N HIS A 387 21.73 1.09 -7.07
CA HIS A 387 21.39 -0.26 -7.48
C HIS A 387 19.89 -0.53 -7.36
N LEU A 388 19.24 -0.83 -8.48
CA LEU A 388 17.83 -1.19 -8.55
C LEU A 388 17.65 -2.68 -8.90
N TYR A 389 17.12 -3.45 -7.96
CA TYR A 389 16.90 -4.89 -8.10
C TYR A 389 15.42 -5.23 -8.15
N LEU A 390 15.05 -6.16 -9.03
CA LEU A 390 13.72 -6.79 -9.02
C LEU A 390 13.81 -8.11 -8.30
N ASP A 391 12.93 -8.35 -7.34
CA ASP A 391 12.90 -9.58 -6.58
C ASP A 391 11.63 -10.39 -6.88
N LEU A 392 11.76 -11.40 -7.74
CA LEU A 392 10.63 -12.17 -8.25
C LEU A 392 10.47 -13.49 -7.50
N HIS A 393 9.24 -13.79 -7.08
CA HIS A 393 8.88 -15.02 -6.36
C HIS A 393 7.87 -15.89 -7.09
N ASP A 394 7.29 -15.40 -8.18
CA ASP A 394 6.21 -16.06 -8.90
C ASP A 394 6.48 -16.07 -10.41
N SER A 395 5.89 -17.04 -11.09
CA SER A 395 6.00 -17.23 -12.54
C SER A 395 5.12 -16.25 -13.34
N ILE A 396 4.72 -15.11 -12.75
CA ILE A 396 3.86 -14.11 -13.38
C ILE A 396 4.71 -13.29 -14.36
N PRO A 397 4.23 -13.06 -15.60
CA PRO A 397 4.92 -12.19 -16.53
C PRO A 397 5.13 -10.78 -15.96
N LEU A 398 6.33 -10.22 -16.18
CA LEU A 398 6.59 -8.78 -16.03
C LEU A 398 5.55 -7.96 -16.79
N THR A 399 5.16 -6.82 -16.21
CA THR A 399 4.24 -5.88 -16.87
C THR A 399 4.95 -5.14 -18.00
N GLU A 400 4.20 -4.67 -19.00
CA GLU A 400 4.71 -3.81 -20.07
C GLU A 400 5.46 -2.60 -19.50
N THR A 401 4.88 -1.95 -18.49
CA THR A 401 5.52 -0.87 -17.73
C THR A 401 6.88 -1.26 -17.13
N CYS A 402 7.04 -2.48 -16.65
CA CYS A 402 8.33 -2.97 -16.15
C CYS A 402 9.32 -3.20 -17.30
N LEU A 403 8.85 -3.76 -18.42
CA LEU A 403 9.66 -4.03 -19.61
C LEU A 403 10.19 -2.73 -20.24
N ASP A 404 9.33 -1.70 -20.33
CA ASP A 404 9.66 -0.37 -20.85
C ASP A 404 10.70 0.38 -20.01
N ASN A 405 10.96 -0.08 -18.78
CA ASN A 405 11.88 0.55 -17.81
C ASN A 405 13.00 -0.42 -17.35
N LEU A 406 13.31 -1.46 -18.14
CA LEU A 406 14.36 -2.43 -17.83
C LEU A 406 15.78 -1.83 -17.84
N ASP A 407 15.97 -0.73 -18.55
CA ASP A 407 17.22 0.04 -18.57
C ASP A 407 17.63 0.49 -17.16
N LYS A 408 16.65 0.85 -16.31
CA LYS A 408 16.87 1.23 -14.90
C LYS A 408 17.29 0.06 -14.00
N VAL A 409 17.05 -1.18 -14.40
CA VAL A 409 17.19 -2.36 -13.53
C VAL A 409 18.59 -2.96 -13.65
N ASP A 410 19.32 -3.04 -12.56
CA ASP A 410 20.64 -3.68 -12.53
C ASP A 410 20.55 -5.21 -12.52
N LYS A 411 19.65 -5.75 -11.69
CA LYS A 411 19.48 -7.20 -11.52
C LYS A 411 18.03 -7.62 -11.35
N ILE A 412 17.70 -8.79 -11.90
CA ILE A 412 16.43 -9.49 -11.70
C ILE A 412 16.75 -10.76 -10.92
N ILE A 413 16.43 -10.76 -9.63
CA ILE A 413 16.67 -11.87 -8.72
C ILE A 413 15.53 -12.88 -8.83
N LEU A 414 15.90 -14.12 -9.17
CA LEU A 414 15.01 -15.25 -9.40
C LEU A 414 15.35 -16.37 -8.42
N ARG A 415 14.57 -17.46 -8.43
CA ARG A 415 14.67 -18.54 -7.43
C ARG A 415 15.31 -19.83 -7.93
N SER A 416 15.44 -19.96 -9.24
CA SER A 416 15.89 -21.17 -9.92
C SER A 416 16.23 -20.87 -11.38
N ASP A 417 16.94 -21.79 -12.02
CA ASP A 417 17.16 -21.73 -13.47
C ASP A 417 15.83 -21.91 -14.21
N PHE A 418 14.95 -22.77 -13.70
CA PHE A 418 13.59 -22.95 -14.17
C PHE A 418 12.80 -21.64 -14.13
N HIS A 419 12.84 -20.92 -13.00
CA HIS A 419 12.16 -19.63 -12.88
C HIS A 419 12.69 -18.64 -13.94
N SER A 420 14.01 -18.57 -14.10
CA SER A 420 14.66 -17.74 -15.13
C SER A 420 14.17 -18.10 -16.54
N LYS A 421 14.16 -19.39 -16.87
CA LYS A 421 13.68 -19.90 -18.17
C LYS A 421 12.22 -19.56 -18.44
N ILE A 422 11.34 -19.65 -17.42
CA ILE A 422 9.94 -19.26 -17.58
C ILE A 422 9.83 -17.79 -17.93
N ILE A 423 10.47 -16.89 -17.16
CA ILE A 423 10.34 -15.45 -17.38
C ILE A 423 10.89 -15.07 -18.75
N CYS A 424 12.05 -15.62 -19.16
CA CYS A 424 12.57 -15.42 -20.51
C CYS A 424 11.60 -15.95 -21.60
N SER A 425 10.96 -17.10 -21.38
CA SER A 425 10.03 -17.69 -22.36
C SER A 425 8.77 -16.83 -22.57
N GLN A 426 8.37 -16.08 -21.55
CA GLN A 426 7.23 -15.15 -21.57
C GLN A 426 7.56 -13.83 -22.29
N HIS A 427 8.85 -13.45 -22.36
CA HIS A 427 9.32 -12.14 -22.82
C HIS A 427 10.43 -12.26 -23.87
N LYS A 428 10.24 -13.12 -24.89
CA LYS A 428 11.25 -13.44 -25.91
C LYS A 428 11.79 -12.24 -26.71
N ALA A 429 11.07 -11.12 -26.71
CA ALA A 429 11.48 -9.88 -27.38
C ALA A 429 12.55 -9.09 -26.59
N TYR A 430 12.83 -9.45 -25.35
CA TYR A 430 13.73 -8.73 -24.45
C TYR A 430 14.93 -9.62 -24.06
N ASP A 431 16.14 -9.07 -24.09
CA ASP A 431 17.31 -9.74 -23.49
C ASP A 431 17.33 -9.53 -21.98
N LEU A 432 16.69 -10.46 -21.26
CA LEU A 432 16.65 -10.43 -19.80
C LEU A 432 17.86 -11.12 -19.17
N ASN A 433 18.53 -12.03 -19.90
CA ASN A 433 19.53 -12.94 -19.33
C ASN A 433 20.71 -12.17 -18.72
N SER A 434 21.12 -11.06 -19.34
CA SER A 434 22.21 -10.20 -18.86
C SER A 434 21.96 -9.58 -17.47
N LYS A 435 20.69 -9.45 -17.08
CA LYS A 435 20.26 -8.89 -15.79
C LYS A 435 19.84 -9.96 -14.78
N MET A 436 19.56 -11.19 -15.20
CA MET A 436 19.03 -12.23 -14.33
C MET A 436 20.09 -12.86 -13.42
N LEU A 437 19.71 -13.12 -12.16
CA LEU A 437 20.54 -13.83 -11.19
C LEU A 437 19.66 -14.78 -10.38
N ALA A 438 19.88 -16.09 -10.53
CA ALA A 438 19.15 -17.10 -9.77
C ALA A 438 19.75 -17.28 -8.36
N ILE A 439 19.01 -16.86 -7.34
CA ILE A 439 19.34 -17.04 -5.93
C ILE A 439 18.18 -17.77 -5.24
N LYS A 440 18.39 -19.03 -4.88
CA LYS A 440 17.43 -19.82 -4.11
C LYS A 440 17.15 -19.16 -2.75
N ASN A 441 15.95 -19.36 -2.21
CA ASN A 441 15.63 -18.88 -0.86
C ASN A 441 16.53 -19.54 0.19
N GLY A 442 16.69 -18.92 1.35
CA GLY A 442 17.26 -19.60 2.51
C GLY A 442 16.27 -20.60 3.11
N VAL A 443 16.77 -21.53 3.92
CA VAL A 443 15.96 -22.42 4.74
C VAL A 443 16.22 -22.09 6.21
N ARG A 444 15.21 -22.27 7.07
CA ARG A 444 15.35 -22.15 8.54
C ARG A 444 16.06 -23.38 9.10
N ILE A 445 17.33 -23.57 8.73
CA ILE A 445 18.12 -24.77 9.03
C ILE A 445 18.22 -25.06 10.54
N ASN A 446 18.18 -24.03 11.39
CA ASN A 446 18.22 -24.18 12.85
C ASN A 446 16.88 -24.62 13.45
N ASP A 447 15.77 -24.42 12.73
CA ASP A 447 14.44 -24.83 13.17
C ASP A 447 14.14 -26.25 12.65
N PHE A 448 14.47 -26.51 11.38
CA PHE A 448 14.30 -27.80 10.71
C PHE A 448 15.56 -28.66 10.86
N VAL A 449 15.96 -28.95 12.10
CA VAL A 449 17.15 -29.77 12.38
C VAL A 449 16.81 -31.24 12.30
N PHE A 450 17.54 -31.97 11.46
CA PHE A 450 17.62 -33.42 11.53
C PHE A 450 18.58 -33.84 12.65
N LYS A 451 18.09 -34.63 13.62
CA LYS A 451 18.92 -35.29 14.62
C LYS A 451 19.05 -36.76 14.23
N GLN A 452 20.28 -37.24 14.07
CA GLN A 452 20.53 -38.65 13.76
C GLN A 452 20.01 -39.53 14.91
N ASN A 453 19.34 -40.64 14.58
CA ASN A 453 18.70 -41.56 15.52
C ASN A 453 17.57 -40.95 16.38
N ASP A 454 16.84 -39.96 15.85
CA ASP A 454 15.66 -39.41 16.52
C ASP A 454 14.57 -40.49 16.69
N PRO A 455 14.22 -40.89 17.93
CA PRO A 455 13.26 -41.97 18.19
C PRO A 455 11.81 -41.59 17.85
N GLN A 456 11.54 -40.35 17.38
CA GLN A 456 10.19 -39.87 17.05
C GLN A 456 9.78 -40.02 15.58
N ARG A 457 10.63 -40.52 14.67
CA ARG A 457 10.26 -40.61 13.25
C ARG A 457 9.45 -41.87 12.92
N ASP A 458 8.32 -41.68 12.26
CA ASP A 458 7.44 -42.75 11.81
C ASP A 458 7.69 -43.05 10.32
N LEU A 459 8.14 -44.28 10.03
CA LEU A 459 8.39 -44.77 8.67
C LEU A 459 7.14 -44.71 7.79
N TYR A 460 5.97 -44.96 8.37
CA TYR A 460 4.70 -45.05 7.65
C TYR A 460 3.90 -43.74 7.65
N ARG A 461 4.51 -42.64 8.13
CA ARG A 461 3.90 -41.31 8.13
C ARG A 461 4.39 -40.46 6.95
N PHE A 462 3.43 -39.97 6.19
CA PHE A 462 3.60 -39.09 5.04
C PHE A 462 3.02 -37.72 5.33
N CYS A 463 3.60 -36.66 4.76
CA CYS A 463 3.06 -35.32 4.87
C CYS A 463 2.96 -34.59 3.51
N TRP A 464 2.10 -33.58 3.48
CA TRP A 464 1.97 -32.58 2.42
C TRP A 464 1.85 -31.20 3.05
N CYS A 465 2.77 -30.28 2.76
CA CYS A 465 2.85 -28.98 3.45
C CYS A 465 2.82 -27.78 2.49
N SER A 466 1.98 -27.82 1.46
CA SER A 466 1.86 -26.75 0.45
C SER A 466 0.43 -26.57 -0.07
N CYS A 467 0.18 -25.58 -0.93
CA CYS A 467 -1.14 -25.34 -1.51
C CYS A 467 -1.73 -26.58 -2.22
N TYR A 468 -2.99 -26.92 -1.92
CA TYR A 468 -3.63 -28.16 -2.41
C TYR A 468 -3.76 -28.21 -3.94
N LYS A 469 -3.78 -27.05 -4.60
CA LYS A 469 -3.82 -26.96 -6.08
C LYS A 469 -2.50 -27.35 -6.75
N ARG A 470 -1.44 -27.66 -5.99
CA ARG A 470 -0.10 -27.98 -6.52
C ARG A 470 0.11 -29.47 -6.79
N GLY A 471 -0.96 -30.26 -6.95
CA GLY A 471 -0.90 -31.67 -7.34
C GLY A 471 -1.35 -32.68 -6.28
N LEU A 472 -1.83 -32.20 -5.12
CA LEU A 472 -2.30 -33.06 -4.04
C LEU A 472 -3.48 -33.94 -4.46
N MET A 473 -4.40 -33.41 -5.26
CA MET A 473 -5.61 -34.12 -5.67
C MET A 473 -5.31 -35.45 -6.36
N GLN A 474 -4.35 -35.46 -7.29
CA GLN A 474 -3.91 -36.66 -8.01
C GLN A 474 -3.24 -37.66 -7.07
N ILE A 475 -2.39 -37.18 -6.14
CA ILE A 475 -1.76 -38.04 -5.14
C ILE A 475 -2.83 -38.71 -4.26
N LEU A 476 -3.80 -37.94 -3.77
CA LEU A 476 -4.89 -38.47 -2.96
C LEU A 476 -5.78 -39.45 -3.75
N ALA A 477 -6.06 -39.16 -5.01
CA ALA A 477 -6.99 -39.98 -5.81
C ALA A 477 -6.35 -41.26 -6.35
N TRP A 478 -5.07 -41.21 -6.74
CA TRP A 478 -4.46 -42.23 -7.59
C TRP A 478 -3.28 -42.95 -6.93
N MET A 479 -2.56 -42.30 -6.02
CA MET A 479 -1.36 -42.85 -5.38
C MET A 479 -1.66 -43.37 -3.97
N TRP A 480 -2.26 -42.54 -3.12
CA TRP A 480 -2.48 -42.84 -1.70
C TRP A 480 -3.26 -44.13 -1.44
N PRO A 481 -4.37 -44.44 -2.15
CA PRO A 481 -5.12 -45.67 -1.91
C PRO A 481 -4.27 -46.95 -2.02
N LEU A 482 -3.30 -46.96 -2.94
CA LEU A 482 -2.42 -48.11 -3.17
C LEU A 482 -1.38 -48.27 -2.06
N ILE A 483 -0.88 -47.18 -1.51
CA ILE A 483 0.02 -47.20 -0.34
C ILE A 483 -0.76 -47.70 0.88
N LYS A 484 -1.94 -47.11 1.12
CA LYS A 484 -2.80 -47.45 2.26
C LYS A 484 -3.29 -48.91 2.23
N GLN A 485 -3.57 -49.45 1.05
CA GLN A 485 -3.96 -50.85 0.88
C GLN A 485 -2.83 -51.82 1.25
N LYS A 486 -1.57 -51.50 0.91
CA LYS A 486 -0.42 -52.34 1.26
C LYS A 486 -0.04 -52.20 2.72
N TYR A 487 -0.05 -50.97 3.25
CA TYR A 487 0.33 -50.63 4.61
C TYR A 487 -0.82 -49.96 5.36
N HIS A 488 -1.65 -50.78 6.02
CA HIS A 488 -2.84 -50.33 6.73
C HIS A 488 -2.55 -49.34 7.86
N SER A 489 -1.35 -49.34 8.43
CA SER A 489 -0.91 -48.37 9.44
C SER A 489 -0.48 -47.02 8.86
N ALA A 490 -0.28 -46.92 7.54
CA ALA A 490 0.22 -45.68 6.93
C ALA A 490 -0.75 -44.51 7.10
N THR A 491 -0.20 -43.34 7.38
CA THR A 491 -0.96 -42.09 7.57
C THR A 491 -0.44 -40.99 6.67
N PHE A 492 -1.34 -40.16 6.14
CA PHE A 492 -1.02 -39.02 5.28
C PHE A 492 -1.59 -37.74 5.85
N HIS A 493 -0.71 -36.87 6.32
CA HIS A 493 -1.05 -35.65 7.03
C HIS A 493 -0.89 -34.43 6.12
N VAL A 494 -1.98 -33.72 5.88
CA VAL A 494 -2.05 -32.64 4.91
C VAL A 494 -2.20 -31.30 5.64
N TYR A 495 -1.36 -30.33 5.26
CA TYR A 495 -1.27 -29.00 5.87
C TYR A 495 -1.26 -27.91 4.80
N TYR A 496 -2.30 -27.08 4.76
CA TYR A 496 -2.35 -25.76 4.11
C TYR A 496 -3.75 -25.14 4.23
N GLY A 497 -4.78 -25.98 4.12
CA GLY A 497 -6.18 -25.58 4.01
C GLY A 497 -6.62 -25.15 2.60
N MET A 498 -7.91 -24.88 2.45
CA MET A 498 -8.54 -24.43 1.20
C MET A 498 -9.14 -23.02 1.30
N ASP A 499 -8.77 -22.24 2.32
CA ASP A 499 -9.34 -20.91 2.60
C ASP A 499 -9.21 -19.95 1.40
N ASN A 500 -8.11 -20.07 0.65
CA ASN A 500 -7.81 -19.24 -0.52
C ASN A 500 -8.18 -19.89 -1.87
N VAL A 501 -8.93 -20.99 -1.86
CA VAL A 501 -9.41 -21.63 -3.08
C VAL A 501 -10.78 -21.04 -3.44
N ALA A 502 -10.93 -20.57 -4.67
CA ALA A 502 -12.21 -20.01 -5.14
C ALA A 502 -13.09 -21.07 -5.81
N GLU A 503 -12.49 -22.11 -6.39
CA GLU A 503 -13.21 -23.11 -7.17
C GLU A 503 -14.00 -24.09 -6.30
N GLU A 504 -15.32 -23.95 -6.26
CA GLU A 504 -16.21 -24.78 -5.43
C GLU A 504 -16.19 -26.27 -5.83
N ASP A 505 -16.07 -26.58 -7.12
CA ASP A 505 -16.00 -27.98 -7.55
C ASP A 505 -14.69 -28.66 -7.12
N PHE A 506 -13.57 -27.91 -7.11
CA PHE A 506 -12.31 -28.40 -6.56
C PHE A 506 -12.46 -28.67 -5.05
N LYS A 507 -13.08 -27.76 -4.29
CA LYS A 507 -13.34 -27.95 -2.85
C LYS A 507 -14.17 -29.20 -2.60
N LYS A 508 -15.25 -29.41 -3.36
CA LYS A 508 -16.11 -30.60 -3.23
C LYS A 508 -15.31 -31.88 -3.45
N GLN A 509 -14.53 -31.96 -4.54
CA GLN A 509 -13.71 -33.14 -4.83
C GLN A 509 -12.65 -33.37 -3.76
N MET A 510 -11.93 -32.32 -3.35
CA MET A 510 -10.93 -32.40 -2.28
C MET A 510 -11.53 -32.83 -0.95
N ASN A 511 -12.70 -32.33 -0.56
CA ASN A 511 -13.37 -32.70 0.68
C ASN A 511 -13.73 -34.20 0.75
N VAL A 512 -14.03 -34.83 -0.39
CA VAL A 512 -14.23 -36.28 -0.46
C VAL A 512 -12.89 -37.00 -0.30
N LEU A 513 -11.87 -36.58 -1.06
CA LEU A 513 -10.55 -37.20 -1.04
C LEU A 513 -9.83 -37.06 0.31
N LEU A 514 -10.03 -35.97 1.03
CA LEU A 514 -9.39 -35.73 2.34
C LEU A 514 -10.02 -36.56 3.48
N LYS A 515 -11.21 -37.14 3.26
CA LYS A 515 -11.90 -38.01 4.23
C LYS A 515 -11.60 -39.50 4.03
N GLN A 516 -10.77 -39.86 3.05
CA GLN A 516 -10.45 -41.24 2.77
C GLN A 516 -9.56 -41.88 3.86
N PRO A 517 -9.50 -43.22 3.97
CA PRO A 517 -8.76 -43.89 5.03
C PRO A 517 -7.29 -43.47 5.12
N GLY A 518 -6.84 -43.20 6.35
CA GLY A 518 -5.46 -42.83 6.65
C GLY A 518 -5.07 -41.38 6.29
N VAL A 519 -5.97 -40.57 5.72
CA VAL A 519 -5.71 -39.14 5.46
C VAL A 519 -6.22 -38.29 6.62
N VAL A 520 -5.44 -37.29 7.01
CA VAL A 520 -5.83 -36.29 8.02
C VAL A 520 -5.52 -34.90 7.48
N ASP A 521 -6.55 -34.09 7.24
CA ASP A 521 -6.41 -32.67 6.91
C ASP A 521 -6.33 -31.82 8.18
N HIS A 522 -5.20 -31.13 8.35
CA HIS A 522 -4.97 -30.23 9.48
C HIS A 522 -5.29 -28.77 9.13
N GLY A 523 -5.63 -28.46 7.87
CA GLY A 523 -5.78 -27.08 7.42
C GLY A 523 -4.50 -26.25 7.58
N ARG A 524 -4.63 -24.93 7.74
CA ARG A 524 -3.48 -24.03 7.86
C ARG A 524 -2.93 -23.99 9.29
N GLN A 525 -1.75 -24.58 9.49
CA GLN A 525 -1.08 -24.64 10.79
C GLN A 525 0.08 -23.63 10.91
N GLY A 526 0.46 -23.36 12.17
CA GLY A 526 1.63 -22.51 12.48
C GLY A 526 2.95 -23.26 12.27
N VAL A 527 4.04 -22.51 12.13
CA VAL A 527 5.38 -23.07 11.83
C VAL A 527 5.81 -24.19 12.78
N ASP A 528 5.57 -24.05 14.08
CA ASP A 528 5.99 -25.04 15.10
C ASP A 528 5.38 -26.43 14.83
N ILE A 529 4.13 -26.48 14.36
CA ILE A 529 3.43 -27.72 14.00
C ILE A 529 4.03 -28.30 12.71
N ILE A 530 4.36 -27.45 11.74
CA ILE A 530 4.98 -27.89 10.48
C ILE A 530 6.39 -28.45 10.70
N ILE A 531 7.17 -27.83 11.60
CA ILE A 531 8.50 -28.34 12.00
C ILE A 531 8.35 -29.73 12.61
N LYS A 532 7.48 -29.86 13.62
CA LYS A 532 7.23 -31.15 14.28
C LYS A 532 6.78 -32.20 13.27
N GLU A 533 5.87 -31.86 12.37
CA GLU A 533 5.41 -32.79 11.34
C GLU A 533 6.56 -33.27 10.45
N LYS A 534 7.40 -32.36 9.94
CA LYS A 534 8.53 -32.75 9.09
C LYS A 534 9.61 -33.51 9.88
N GLN A 535 9.70 -33.34 11.20
CA GLN A 535 10.57 -34.17 12.04
C GLN A 535 9.98 -35.56 12.31
N THR A 536 8.65 -35.70 12.37
CA THR A 536 7.97 -36.98 12.60
C THR A 536 7.76 -37.78 11.32
N ALA A 537 7.39 -37.17 10.20
CA ALA A 537 7.08 -37.86 8.95
C ALA A 537 8.33 -38.32 8.21
N SER A 538 8.33 -39.54 7.69
CA SER A 538 9.46 -40.04 6.89
C SER A 538 9.47 -39.47 5.48
N PHE A 539 8.30 -39.19 4.92
CA PHE A 539 8.16 -38.80 3.52
C PHE A 539 7.29 -37.56 3.35
N HIS A 540 7.69 -36.66 2.46
CA HIS A 540 6.87 -35.55 1.97
C HIS A 540 6.49 -35.87 0.52
N LEU A 541 5.23 -36.25 0.28
CA LEU A 541 4.77 -36.53 -1.08
C LEU A 541 4.63 -35.23 -1.85
N TYR A 542 5.37 -35.07 -2.94
CA TYR A 542 5.30 -33.88 -3.79
C TYR A 542 5.54 -34.20 -5.28
N TYR A 543 4.92 -35.30 -5.74
CA TYR A 543 4.96 -35.70 -7.15
C TYR A 543 4.06 -34.78 -8.00
N SER A 544 4.66 -33.69 -8.47
CA SER A 544 3.96 -32.60 -9.16
C SER A 544 4.77 -32.08 -10.34
N LYS A 545 4.09 -31.49 -11.33
CA LYS A 545 4.71 -30.69 -12.39
C LYS A 545 4.12 -29.29 -12.48
N THR A 546 3.64 -28.75 -11.35
CA THR A 546 3.13 -27.37 -11.31
C THR A 546 4.21 -26.37 -11.69
N THR A 547 3.84 -25.31 -12.42
CA THR A 547 4.71 -24.18 -12.74
C THR A 547 4.58 -23.03 -11.74
N ALA A 548 3.66 -23.17 -10.77
CA ALA A 548 3.43 -22.16 -9.73
C ALA A 548 4.52 -22.16 -8.64
N GLU A 549 5.39 -23.18 -8.60
CA GLU A 549 6.53 -23.25 -7.71
C GLU A 549 7.79 -22.74 -8.41
N THR A 550 8.41 -21.72 -7.86
CA THR A 550 9.67 -21.13 -8.35
C THR A 550 10.87 -21.53 -7.49
N ASP A 551 10.63 -21.81 -6.20
CA ASP A 551 11.64 -22.32 -5.26
C ASP A 551 11.21 -23.62 -4.56
N CYS A 552 9.95 -23.69 -4.12
CA CYS A 552 9.44 -24.73 -3.24
C CYS A 552 10.24 -24.89 -1.93
N ILE A 553 10.30 -23.83 -1.11
CA ILE A 553 10.95 -23.84 0.21
C ILE A 553 10.47 -25.00 1.11
N SER A 554 9.19 -25.43 0.96
CA SER A 554 8.59 -26.47 1.79
C SER A 554 9.30 -27.82 1.66
N ILE A 555 9.69 -28.26 0.46
CA ILE A 555 10.42 -29.54 0.31
C ILE A 555 11.88 -29.41 0.77
N ARG A 556 12.47 -28.22 0.65
CA ARG A 556 13.85 -27.95 1.12
C ARG A 556 13.95 -27.95 2.65
N GLU A 557 12.93 -27.41 3.32
CA GLU A 557 12.74 -27.57 4.77
C GLU A 557 12.57 -29.04 5.15
N SER A 558 11.85 -29.83 4.35
CA SER A 558 11.72 -31.28 4.59
C SER A 558 13.08 -31.98 4.51
N VAL A 559 13.91 -31.68 3.51
CA VAL A 559 15.29 -32.19 3.41
C VAL A 559 16.10 -31.84 4.67
N SER A 560 16.00 -30.60 5.14
CA SER A 560 16.70 -30.14 6.35
C SER A 560 16.25 -30.92 7.60
N ALA A 561 14.94 -31.16 7.72
CA ALA A 561 14.35 -31.91 8.83
C ALA A 561 14.50 -33.44 8.72
N GLY A 562 15.07 -33.97 7.63
CA GLY A 562 15.15 -35.41 7.37
C GLY A 562 13.85 -36.07 6.91
N CYS A 563 12.86 -35.28 6.49
CA CYS A 563 11.66 -35.78 5.81
C CYS A 563 11.96 -35.87 4.31
N ILE A 564 11.91 -37.08 3.75
CA ILE A 564 12.33 -37.34 2.37
C ILE A 564 11.29 -36.82 1.38
N PRO A 565 11.57 -35.79 0.57
CA PRO A 565 10.64 -35.38 -0.46
C PRO A 565 10.62 -36.42 -1.59
N ILE A 566 9.45 -36.94 -1.94
CA ILE A 566 9.26 -37.78 -3.12
C ILE A 566 8.72 -36.88 -4.22
N ILE A 567 9.58 -36.57 -5.20
CA ILE A 567 9.36 -35.47 -6.14
C ILE A 567 9.58 -35.92 -7.58
N SER A 568 8.89 -35.25 -8.50
CA SER A 568 9.11 -35.47 -9.94
C SER A 568 10.42 -34.82 -10.40
N ASN A 569 10.80 -35.07 -11.66
CA ASN A 569 11.92 -34.39 -12.31
C ASN A 569 11.49 -33.18 -13.18
N TYR A 570 10.27 -32.66 -12.99
CA TYR A 570 9.77 -31.52 -13.76
C TYR A 570 10.08 -30.18 -13.09
N ASN A 571 10.22 -29.14 -13.90
CA ASN A 571 10.23 -27.74 -13.46
C ASN A 571 11.29 -27.50 -12.35
N VAL A 572 10.97 -26.62 -11.38
CA VAL A 572 11.85 -26.38 -10.23
C VAL A 572 12.16 -27.67 -9.46
N PHE A 573 11.27 -28.67 -9.48
CA PHE A 573 11.51 -29.89 -8.73
C PHE A 573 12.74 -30.61 -9.23
N GLY A 574 13.05 -30.59 -10.53
CA GLY A 574 14.29 -31.16 -11.08
C GLY A 574 15.57 -30.58 -10.45
N GLU A 575 15.50 -29.35 -9.92
CA GLU A 575 16.61 -28.62 -9.31
C GLU A 575 16.64 -28.68 -7.78
N ARG A 576 15.79 -29.48 -7.14
CA ARG A 576 15.71 -29.58 -5.66
C ARG A 576 16.21 -30.92 -5.14
N GLU A 577 16.75 -30.95 -3.92
CA GLU A 577 17.09 -32.20 -3.27
C GLU A 577 15.82 -33.00 -2.94
N GLY A 578 15.90 -34.32 -3.07
CA GLY A 578 14.80 -35.25 -2.82
C GLY A 578 14.88 -36.50 -3.67
N LEU A 579 14.06 -37.49 -3.35
CA LEU A 579 13.98 -38.74 -4.10
C LEU A 579 13.22 -38.50 -5.42
N LYS A 580 13.97 -38.49 -6.53
CA LYS A 580 13.44 -38.30 -7.88
C LYS A 580 12.74 -39.55 -8.35
N VAL A 581 11.46 -39.44 -8.67
CA VAL A 581 10.71 -40.52 -9.28
C VAL A 581 10.31 -40.16 -10.73
N PRO A 582 10.44 -41.10 -11.69
CA PRO A 582 10.14 -40.85 -13.10
C PRO A 582 8.63 -40.80 -13.38
N GLY A 583 8.27 -40.57 -14.65
CA GLY A 583 6.87 -40.54 -15.12
C GLY A 583 6.24 -39.15 -15.09
N ASP A 584 5.03 -39.03 -15.63
CA ASP A 584 4.26 -37.79 -15.68
C ASP A 584 3.27 -37.67 -14.50
N PRO A 585 3.37 -36.62 -13.64
CA PRO A 585 2.40 -36.34 -12.58
C PRO A 585 0.94 -36.13 -13.00
N HIS A 586 0.64 -35.97 -14.29
CA HIS A 586 -0.74 -35.95 -14.81
C HIS A 586 -1.22 -37.31 -15.34
N ASN A 587 -0.37 -38.35 -15.32
CA ASN A 587 -0.71 -39.69 -15.79
C ASN A 587 -1.07 -40.62 -14.61
N TYR A 588 -2.26 -41.22 -14.66
CA TYR A 588 -2.73 -42.16 -13.64
C TYR A 588 -1.77 -43.34 -13.42
N GLY A 589 -1.31 -43.99 -14.49
CA GLY A 589 -0.44 -45.17 -14.41
C GLY A 589 0.92 -44.86 -13.81
N ASP A 590 1.46 -43.66 -14.03
CA ASP A 590 2.72 -43.25 -13.41
C ASP A 590 2.57 -43.01 -11.90
N HIS A 591 1.44 -42.48 -11.42
CA HIS A 591 1.15 -42.44 -9.98
C HIS A 591 1.12 -43.84 -9.36
N GLN A 592 0.57 -44.85 -10.07
CA GLN A 592 0.58 -46.23 -9.59
C GLN A 592 2.01 -46.78 -9.48
N LYS A 593 2.86 -46.54 -10.49
CA LYS A 593 4.28 -46.95 -10.45
C LYS A 593 5.01 -46.30 -9.28
N VAL A 594 4.77 -45.02 -9.02
CA VAL A 594 5.35 -44.32 -7.87
C VAL A 594 4.86 -44.94 -6.56
N ALA A 595 3.56 -45.26 -6.43
CA ALA A 595 3.03 -45.93 -5.25
C ALA A 595 3.68 -47.31 -5.02
N PHE A 596 3.88 -48.11 -6.07
CA PHE A 596 4.56 -49.40 -5.97
C PHE A 596 6.02 -49.26 -5.55
N TYR A 597 6.72 -48.26 -6.09
CA TYR A 597 8.09 -47.95 -5.68
C TYR A 597 8.17 -47.54 -4.20
N ILE A 598 7.25 -46.70 -3.73
CA ILE A 598 7.15 -46.32 -2.31
C ILE A 598 6.90 -47.56 -1.45
N ASN A 599 6.00 -48.44 -1.86
CA ASN A 599 5.71 -49.67 -1.14
C ASN A 599 6.95 -50.58 -1.03
N GLU A 600 7.75 -50.68 -2.10
CA GLU A 600 9.01 -51.43 -2.06
C GLU A 600 10.02 -50.77 -1.11
N LEU A 601 10.12 -49.44 -1.14
CA LEU A 601 11.01 -48.67 -0.28
C LEU A 601 10.65 -48.82 1.21
N LEU A 602 9.36 -48.84 1.56
CA LEU A 602 8.87 -49.08 2.92
C LEU A 602 9.27 -50.47 3.47
N SER A 603 9.56 -51.44 2.59
CA SER A 603 10.08 -52.76 3.00
C SER A 603 11.59 -52.77 3.30
N LYS A 604 12.30 -51.66 3.05
CA LYS A 604 13.76 -51.52 3.19
C LYS A 604 14.13 -50.31 4.07
N PRO A 605 13.89 -50.33 5.40
CA PRO A 605 14.16 -49.19 6.29
C PRO A 605 15.60 -48.68 6.22
N ASP A 606 16.59 -49.57 6.10
CA ASP A 606 18.00 -49.18 5.99
C ASP A 606 18.29 -48.36 4.72
N GLU A 607 17.60 -48.67 3.63
CA GLU A 607 17.70 -47.90 2.39
C GLU A 607 17.06 -46.51 2.54
N VAL A 608 15.93 -46.43 3.26
CA VAL A 608 15.30 -45.14 3.61
C VAL A 608 16.26 -44.27 4.43
N GLU A 609 16.91 -44.83 5.45
CA GLU A 609 17.92 -44.13 6.24
C GLU A 609 19.11 -43.69 5.40
N ARG A 610 19.60 -44.55 4.51
CA ARG A 610 20.70 -44.22 3.58
C ARG A 610 20.32 -43.04 2.68
N ILE A 611 19.11 -43.03 2.13
CA ILE A 611 18.59 -41.95 1.28
C ILE A 611 18.50 -40.64 2.08
N ARG A 612 17.97 -40.69 3.30
CA ARG A 612 17.86 -39.53 4.21
C ARG A 612 19.23 -38.93 4.55
N ASN A 613 20.17 -39.75 4.99
CA ASN A 613 21.49 -39.29 5.39
C ASN A 613 22.26 -38.66 4.21
N ASN A 614 21.99 -39.09 2.97
CA ASN A 614 22.61 -38.52 1.77
C ASN A 614 22.02 -37.14 1.37
N MET A 615 20.82 -36.77 1.84
CA MET A 615 20.22 -35.46 1.48
C MET A 615 20.35 -34.40 2.58
N CYS A 616 20.33 -34.80 3.85
CA CYS A 616 20.39 -33.87 4.98
C CYS A 616 21.70 -33.05 4.96
N GLY A 617 21.61 -31.79 5.42
CA GLY A 617 22.77 -30.89 5.53
C GLY A 617 23.21 -30.20 4.23
N LYS A 618 22.58 -30.48 3.08
CA LYS A 618 22.89 -29.81 1.80
C LYS A 618 22.24 -28.45 1.61
N GLU A 619 21.22 -28.14 2.41
CA GLU A 619 20.51 -26.87 2.31
C GLU A 619 21.21 -25.75 3.07
N VAL A 620 20.99 -24.52 2.61
CA VAL A 620 21.68 -23.32 3.13
C VAL A 620 20.71 -22.40 3.85
N GLY A 621 21.19 -21.79 4.93
CA GLY A 621 20.46 -20.81 5.72
C GLY A 621 20.33 -19.45 5.05
N TRP A 622 19.43 -18.62 5.60
CA TRP A 622 19.20 -17.25 5.13
C TRP A 622 20.44 -16.36 5.23
N ASP A 623 21.29 -16.51 6.24
CA ASP A 623 22.54 -15.74 6.38
C ASP A 623 23.51 -15.99 5.23
N SER A 624 23.60 -17.24 4.74
CA SER A 624 24.41 -17.58 3.57
C SER A 624 23.79 -17.03 2.29
N VAL A 625 22.47 -17.13 2.15
CA VAL A 625 21.75 -16.62 0.97
C VAL A 625 21.85 -15.10 0.88
N ALA A 626 21.74 -14.39 2.00
CA ALA A 626 21.86 -12.93 2.04
C ALA A 626 23.20 -12.41 1.48
N LYS A 627 24.29 -13.19 1.62
CA LYS A 627 25.63 -12.87 1.08
C LYS A 627 25.77 -13.14 -0.42
N LEU A 628 24.87 -13.92 -1.02
CA LEU A 628 24.86 -14.18 -2.47
C LEU A 628 24.23 -13.01 -3.24
N TRP A 629 23.46 -12.17 -2.56
CA TRP A 629 22.93 -10.96 -3.16
C TRP A 629 24.09 -10.02 -3.52
N PRO A 630 24.01 -9.31 -4.66
CA PRO A 630 25.04 -8.36 -5.09
C PRO A 630 24.94 -7.05 -4.28
N ILE A 631 25.05 -7.17 -2.95
CA ILE A 631 24.99 -6.08 -1.98
C ILE A 631 26.30 -6.09 -1.21
N LYS A 632 27.04 -4.99 -1.30
CA LYS A 632 28.32 -4.80 -0.63
C LYS A 632 28.21 -3.70 0.42
N LYS A 633 28.85 -3.96 1.55
CA LYS A 633 29.13 -2.97 2.59
C LYS A 633 30.38 -2.24 2.13
N ASP A 634 30.30 -0.91 2.06
CA ASP A 634 31.45 -0.08 1.69
C ASP A 634 32.49 -0.08 2.80
#